data_AF-A0A7W8AC62-F1
#
_entry.id   AF-A0A7W8AC62-F1
#
_cell.length_a   1.000
_cell.length_b   1.000
_cell.length_c   1.000
_cell.angle_alpha   90.00
_cell.angle_beta   90.00
_cell.angle_gamma   90.00
#
_symmetry.space_group_name_H-M   'P 1'
#
loop_
_entity.id
_entity.type
_entity.pdbx_description
1 polymer ?
#
loop_
_entity_poly.entity_id
_entity_poly.type
_entity_poly.pdbx_seq_one_letter_code
_entity_poly.pdbx_strand_id
1 'polypeptide(L)'
;MLNNWGPGRILTAGVLASALITALVWLLGQRLHGVTLLPDQGASWYYWKLPEPTLWTRLSAWLPYAAHQLALWGLIYYAQTRVGRYTRGLHPVNVVALVVNAVFIALHMAQTQLFYDGLAQDVSIFSSQGSVILLLVVVLLMENRRRGMFFGKPAPIGARVVRFARRYHGYLFSWAAVYTFWYHPMEATSGHLIGFFYMFLLLLQGSLFLTRAHTNRRWTLTLELAVAVHGTLVAVMSGGPDGIWPMFLFGFLGVFVITQMHGVGLTRGVRWSLGLAYAFGALLVYGLRHDLSGVLAVGRIPAIEYLLVAVLAGMIWLGLAVTKRLRSPDQVHDREVEQ
;
A
#
# COMPACT_ATOMS: atom_id res chain seq x y z
N MET A 1 -17.12 -12.94 20.70
CA MET A 1 -17.98 -11.76 20.38
C MET A 1 -17.76 -11.19 18.97
N LEU A 2 -16.53 -11.16 18.43
CA LEU A 2 -16.25 -10.56 17.09
C LEU A 2 -16.82 -11.34 15.88
N ASN A 3 -17.09 -12.64 16.01
CA ASN A 3 -17.56 -13.47 14.89
C ASN A 3 -18.92 -13.06 14.31
N ASN A 4 -19.76 -12.35 15.10
CA ASN A 4 -21.10 -11.94 14.69
C ASN A 4 -21.13 -10.53 14.09
N TRP A 5 -19.98 -9.86 13.98
CA TRP A 5 -19.93 -8.51 13.45
C TRP A 5 -20.02 -8.52 11.93
N GLY A 6 -20.88 -7.66 11.40
CA GLY A 6 -20.94 -7.41 9.95
C GLY A 6 -19.71 -6.64 9.46
N PRO A 7 -19.42 -6.68 8.14
CA PRO A 7 -18.25 -6.03 7.55
C PRO A 7 -18.12 -4.55 7.91
N GLY A 8 -19.23 -3.80 7.94
CA GLY A 8 -19.22 -2.38 8.30
C GLY A 8 -18.72 -2.12 9.72
N ARG A 9 -19.20 -2.89 10.71
CA ARG A 9 -18.78 -2.74 12.11
C ARG A 9 -17.30 -3.08 12.29
N ILE A 10 -16.82 -4.12 11.61
CA ILE A 10 -15.39 -4.50 11.63
C ILE A 10 -14.53 -3.36 11.09
N LEU A 11 -14.90 -2.79 9.94
CA LEU A 11 -14.17 -1.69 9.33
C LEU A 11 -14.19 -0.44 10.19
N THR A 12 -15.36 -0.03 10.71
CA THR A 12 -15.48 1.14 11.59
C THR A 12 -14.62 1.00 12.84
N ALA A 13 -14.67 -0.16 13.52
CA ALA A 13 -13.84 -0.37 14.71
C ALA A 13 -12.35 -0.40 14.36
N GLY A 14 -11.97 -1.00 13.23
CA GLY A 14 -10.59 -0.97 12.76
C GLY A 14 -10.09 0.45 12.44
N VAL A 15 -10.91 1.28 11.78
CA VAL A 15 -10.59 2.69 11.50
C VAL A 15 -10.43 3.49 12.79
N LEU A 16 -11.35 3.31 13.75
CA LEU A 16 -11.26 3.98 15.06
C LEU A 16 -10.01 3.53 15.82
N ALA A 17 -9.70 2.24 15.84
CA ALA A 17 -8.48 1.73 16.44
C ALA A 17 -7.22 2.31 15.78
N SER A 18 -7.16 2.37 14.45
CA SER A 18 -6.05 3.00 13.72
C SER A 18 -5.91 4.49 14.07
N ALA A 19 -7.01 5.22 14.21
CA ALA A 19 -6.98 6.62 14.61
C ALA A 19 -6.47 6.79 16.05
N LEU A 20 -6.92 5.95 16.99
CA LEU A 20 -6.46 5.96 18.37
C LEU A 20 -4.97 5.62 18.49
N ILE A 21 -4.50 4.62 17.76
CA ILE A 21 -3.07 4.26 17.71
C ILE A 21 -2.26 5.42 17.09
N THR A 22 -2.77 6.07 16.05
CA THR A 22 -2.09 7.25 15.46
C THR A 22 -2.02 8.40 16.47
N ALA A 23 -3.08 8.64 17.23
CA ALA A 23 -3.07 9.64 18.31
C ALA A 23 -2.06 9.28 19.41
N LEU A 24 -1.88 7.99 19.70
CA LEU A 24 -0.84 7.52 20.62
C LEU A 24 0.57 7.74 20.07
N VAL A 25 0.80 7.48 18.77
CA VAL A 25 2.06 7.81 18.09
C VAL A 25 2.35 9.31 18.18
N TRP A 26 1.35 10.16 17.93
CA TRP A 26 1.50 11.60 18.09
C TRP A 26 1.88 12.00 19.52
N LEU A 27 1.19 11.44 20.52
CA LEU A 27 1.43 11.74 21.94
C LEU A 27 2.83 11.31 22.39
N LEU A 28 3.25 10.09 22.05
CA LEU A 28 4.56 9.57 22.43
C LEU A 28 5.69 10.18 21.59
N GLY A 29 5.41 10.53 20.35
CA GLY A 29 6.36 11.21 19.46
C GLY A 29 6.75 12.61 19.96
N GLN A 30 5.98 13.23 20.84
CA GLN A 30 6.40 14.48 21.52
C GLN A 30 7.72 14.31 22.30
N ARG A 31 8.06 13.08 22.72
CA ARG A 31 9.32 12.76 23.40
C ARG A 31 10.51 12.63 22.45
N LEU A 32 10.27 12.52 21.15
CA LEU A 32 11.31 12.44 20.13
C LEU A 32 11.83 13.84 19.74
N HIS A 33 11.19 14.90 20.24
CA HIS A 33 11.70 16.27 20.08
C HIS A 33 13.07 16.41 20.73
N GLY A 34 14.07 16.79 19.93
CA GLY A 34 15.45 16.97 20.38
C GLY A 34 16.39 15.83 20.00
N VAL A 35 15.93 14.80 19.28
CA VAL A 35 16.84 13.83 18.65
C VAL A 35 17.68 14.55 17.59
N THR A 36 19.01 14.47 17.73
CA THR A 36 19.96 15.03 16.78
C THR A 36 20.00 14.17 15.52
N LEU A 37 19.74 14.79 14.37
CA LEU A 37 19.70 14.13 13.06
C LEU A 37 20.82 14.61 12.15
N LEU A 38 21.10 13.82 11.12
CA LEU A 38 22.00 14.21 10.06
C LEU A 38 21.39 15.35 9.20
N PRO A 39 22.22 16.24 8.64
CA PRO A 39 21.75 17.22 7.68
C PRO A 39 21.03 16.55 6.50
N ASP A 40 20.03 17.25 5.96
CA ASP A 40 19.41 16.83 4.71
C ASP A 40 20.44 16.89 3.56
N GLN A 41 20.49 15.83 2.74
CA GLN A 41 21.39 15.70 1.58
C GLN A 41 20.63 15.71 0.25
N GLY A 42 19.32 16.00 0.27
CA GLY A 42 18.50 16.16 -0.93
C GLY A 42 17.64 14.94 -1.27
N ALA A 43 17.20 14.85 -2.53
CA ALA A 43 16.04 14.03 -2.90
C ALA A 43 16.16 12.51 -2.68
N SER A 44 17.38 11.96 -2.63
CA SER A 44 17.64 10.54 -2.36
C SER A 44 17.94 10.25 -0.88
N TRP A 45 18.02 11.29 -0.06
CA TRP A 45 18.32 11.21 1.36
C TRP A 45 17.04 11.05 2.18
N TYR A 46 17.10 10.18 3.17
CA TYR A 46 16.05 10.08 4.16
C TYR A 46 16.52 10.76 5.45
N TYR A 47 15.83 11.84 5.83
CA TYR A 47 16.25 12.78 6.86
C TYR A 47 16.28 12.20 8.30
N TRP A 48 15.30 11.36 8.66
CA TRP A 48 15.16 10.87 10.04
C TRP A 48 16.06 9.66 10.33
N LYS A 49 17.36 9.93 10.43
CA LYS A 49 18.42 8.96 10.71
C LYS A 49 19.31 9.45 11.84
N LEU A 50 19.67 8.55 12.77
CA LEU A 50 20.69 8.86 13.75
C LEU A 50 22.07 9.03 13.07
N PRO A 51 22.91 9.96 13.55
CA PRO A 51 24.28 10.14 13.06
C PRO A 51 25.18 8.93 13.30
N GLU A 52 25.01 8.26 14.45
CA GLU A 52 25.87 7.16 14.91
C GLU A 52 25.04 5.88 15.16
N PRO A 53 24.58 5.20 14.10
CA PRO A 53 23.83 3.96 14.26
C PRO A 53 24.72 2.85 14.84
N THR A 54 24.26 2.20 15.91
CA THR A 54 24.94 1.04 16.50
C THR A 54 24.38 -0.27 15.96
N LEU A 55 25.08 -1.39 16.21
CA LEU A 55 24.54 -2.73 15.94
C LEU A 55 23.14 -2.92 16.54
N TRP A 56 22.92 -2.43 17.77
CA TRP A 56 21.64 -2.56 18.46
C TRP A 56 20.52 -1.74 17.84
N THR A 57 20.79 -0.51 17.40
CA THR A 57 19.79 0.30 16.68
C THR A 57 19.31 -0.42 15.42
N ARG A 58 20.23 -0.99 14.62
CA ARG A 58 19.89 -1.74 13.40
C ARG A 58 19.17 -3.05 13.69
N LEU A 59 19.68 -3.85 14.63
CA LEU A 59 19.03 -5.11 15.02
C LEU A 59 17.63 -4.88 15.59
N SER A 60 17.42 -3.78 16.33
CA SER A 60 16.13 -3.40 16.88
C SER A 60 15.07 -3.14 15.79
N ALA A 61 15.46 -2.71 14.59
CA ALA A 61 14.56 -2.53 13.45
C ALA A 61 14.44 -3.82 12.61
N TRP A 62 15.56 -4.45 12.25
CA TRP A 62 15.58 -5.60 11.34
C TRP A 62 14.96 -6.87 11.93
N LEU A 63 15.23 -7.19 13.21
CA LEU A 63 14.71 -8.42 13.81
C LEU A 63 13.19 -8.39 13.94
N PRO A 64 12.55 -7.32 14.48
CA PRO A 64 11.10 -7.22 14.49
C PRO A 64 10.49 -7.11 13.10
N TYR A 65 11.12 -6.43 12.14
CA TYR A 65 10.68 -6.43 10.74
C TYR A 65 10.61 -7.85 10.18
N ALA A 66 11.70 -8.63 10.30
CA ALA A 66 11.76 -10.00 9.79
C ALA A 66 10.73 -10.90 10.49
N ALA A 67 10.62 -10.80 11.81
CA ALA A 67 9.63 -11.55 12.59
C ALA A 67 8.18 -11.18 12.18
N HIS A 68 7.89 -9.90 12.00
CA HIS A 68 6.58 -9.42 11.55
C HIS A 68 6.25 -9.96 10.16
N GLN A 69 7.22 -9.89 9.25
CA GLN A 69 7.06 -10.36 7.88
C GLN A 69 6.78 -11.87 7.81
N LEU A 70 7.59 -12.66 8.50
CA LEU A 70 7.45 -14.12 8.54
C LEU A 70 6.15 -14.53 9.22
N ALA A 71 5.73 -13.84 10.29
CA ALA A 71 4.45 -14.08 10.94
C ALA A 71 3.28 -13.85 9.97
N LEU A 72 3.24 -12.73 9.25
CA LEU A 72 2.16 -12.47 8.28
C LEU A 72 2.20 -13.44 7.10
N TRP A 73 3.37 -13.77 6.56
CA TRP A 73 3.48 -14.79 5.51
C TRP A 73 3.01 -16.17 5.99
N GLY A 74 3.35 -16.56 7.22
CA GLY A 74 2.85 -17.80 7.83
C GLY A 74 1.33 -17.82 7.98
N LEU A 75 0.72 -16.71 8.42
CA LEU A 75 -0.74 -16.59 8.52
C LEU A 75 -1.43 -16.60 7.15
N ILE A 76 -0.85 -15.95 6.15
CA ILE A 76 -1.35 -15.99 4.76
C ILE A 76 -1.28 -17.42 4.23
N TYR A 77 -0.14 -18.10 4.40
CA TYR A 77 0.03 -19.49 4.00
C TYR A 77 -0.99 -20.41 4.67
N TYR A 78 -1.16 -20.28 5.98
CA TYR A 78 -2.16 -21.03 6.73
C TYR A 78 -3.57 -20.76 6.22
N ALA A 79 -3.95 -19.49 6.00
CA ALA A 79 -5.26 -19.13 5.49
C ALA A 79 -5.52 -19.70 4.08
N GLN A 80 -4.51 -19.67 3.22
CA GLN A 80 -4.59 -20.17 1.84
C GLN A 80 -4.67 -21.69 1.74
N THR A 81 -4.15 -22.44 2.72
CA THR A 81 -4.06 -23.91 2.69
C THR A 81 -5.09 -24.59 3.59
N ARG A 82 -5.47 -23.97 4.71
CA ARG A 82 -6.35 -24.57 5.73
C ARG A 82 -7.73 -23.92 5.84
N VAL A 83 -7.87 -22.63 5.48
CA VAL A 83 -9.17 -21.92 5.61
C VAL A 83 -9.91 -21.88 4.28
N GLY A 84 -9.30 -21.34 3.22
CA GLY A 84 -9.76 -21.45 1.83
C GLY A 84 -11.13 -20.83 1.47
N ARG A 85 -11.91 -20.33 2.44
CA ARG A 85 -13.30 -19.87 2.22
C ARG A 85 -13.57 -18.47 2.76
N TYR A 86 -14.46 -17.77 2.08
CA TYR A 86 -14.89 -16.42 2.49
C TYR A 86 -15.95 -16.44 3.58
N THR A 87 -15.86 -15.53 4.55
CA THR A 87 -16.88 -15.34 5.60
C THR A 87 -17.36 -13.88 5.67
N ARG A 88 -18.53 -13.66 6.28
CA ARG A 88 -19.05 -12.30 6.56
C ARG A 88 -18.38 -11.65 7.77
N GLY A 89 -18.04 -12.44 8.78
CA GLY A 89 -17.37 -11.98 10.01
C GLY A 89 -15.85 -12.13 9.94
N LEU A 90 -15.23 -12.48 11.07
CA LEU A 90 -13.81 -12.82 11.16
C LEU A 90 -13.63 -14.32 11.33
N HIS A 91 -12.62 -14.88 10.66
CA HIS A 91 -12.06 -16.18 11.04
C HIS A 91 -11.16 -16.01 12.28
N PRO A 92 -10.91 -17.08 13.06
CA PRO A 92 -9.94 -17.05 14.15
C PRO A 92 -8.55 -16.57 13.68
N VAL A 93 -8.12 -16.98 12.49
CA VAL A 93 -6.85 -16.55 11.90
C VAL A 93 -6.80 -15.04 11.59
N ASN A 94 -7.94 -14.39 11.32
CA ASN A 94 -7.99 -12.94 11.17
C ASN A 94 -7.78 -12.25 12.52
N VAL A 95 -8.35 -12.80 13.60
CA VAL A 95 -8.13 -12.28 14.96
C VAL A 95 -6.67 -12.42 15.36
N VAL A 96 -6.03 -13.57 15.06
CA VAL A 96 -4.60 -13.75 15.26
C VAL A 96 -3.79 -12.73 14.46
N ALA A 97 -4.12 -12.49 13.18
CA ALA A 97 -3.45 -11.48 12.36
C ALA A 97 -3.58 -10.06 12.94
N LEU A 98 -4.77 -9.70 13.46
CA LEU A 98 -4.98 -8.40 14.13
C LEU A 98 -4.13 -8.28 15.40
N VAL A 99 -4.07 -9.32 16.22
CA VAL A 99 -3.24 -9.34 17.43
C VAL A 99 -1.76 -9.26 17.09
N VAL A 100 -1.30 -10.02 16.10
CA VAL A 100 0.10 -9.97 15.62
C VAL A 100 0.46 -8.55 15.18
N ASN A 101 -0.36 -7.92 14.35
CA ASN A 101 -0.13 -6.53 13.94
C ASN A 101 -0.14 -5.58 15.15
N ALA A 102 -1.08 -5.72 16.08
CA ALA A 102 -1.14 -4.87 17.27
C ALA A 102 0.12 -5.00 18.16
N VAL A 103 0.64 -6.22 18.34
CA VAL A 103 1.90 -6.48 19.06
C VAL A 103 3.07 -5.83 18.34
N PHE A 104 3.19 -5.98 17.02
CA PHE A 104 4.29 -5.37 16.27
C PHE A 104 4.18 -3.85 16.17
N ILE A 105 2.97 -3.29 16.21
CA ILE A 105 2.75 -1.84 16.33
C ILE A 105 3.28 -1.34 17.68
N ALA A 106 2.91 -1.99 18.78
CA ALA A 106 3.40 -1.64 20.11
C ALA A 106 4.93 -1.81 20.21
N LEU A 107 5.46 -2.88 19.63
CA LEU A 107 6.90 -3.14 19.58
C LEU A 107 7.64 -2.08 18.76
N HIS A 108 7.13 -1.68 17.60
CA HIS A 108 7.75 -0.64 16.79
C HIS A 108 7.74 0.70 17.52
N MET A 109 6.63 1.03 18.18
CA MET A 109 6.52 2.23 19.00
C MET A 109 7.53 2.22 20.15
N ALA A 110 7.66 1.12 20.89
CA ALA A 110 8.69 0.97 21.92
C ALA A 110 10.11 1.05 21.34
N GLN A 111 10.33 0.42 20.19
CA GLN A 111 11.60 0.43 19.49
C GLN A 111 12.00 1.87 19.10
N THR A 112 11.10 2.66 18.53
CA THR A 112 11.39 4.06 18.17
C THR A 112 11.74 4.88 19.42
N GLN A 113 11.03 4.67 20.54
CA GLN A 113 11.31 5.40 21.78
C GLN A 113 12.66 5.04 22.41
N LEU A 114 13.17 3.83 22.18
CA LEU A 114 14.40 3.33 22.79
C LEU A 114 15.63 3.45 21.88
N PHE A 115 15.45 3.29 20.57
CA PHE A 115 16.53 3.17 19.59
C PHE A 115 16.42 4.16 18.42
N TYR A 116 15.26 4.79 18.24
CA TYR A 116 14.93 5.73 17.17
C TYR A 116 14.97 5.15 15.76
N ASP A 117 16.11 4.67 15.26
CA ASP A 117 16.31 4.31 13.85
C ASP A 117 15.30 3.29 13.29
N GLY A 118 15.06 3.37 11.98
CA GLY A 118 14.31 2.37 11.21
C GLY A 118 15.17 1.68 10.15
N LEU A 119 14.56 0.87 9.28
CA LEU A 119 15.31 0.22 8.19
C LEU A 119 15.98 1.22 7.25
N ALA A 120 15.47 2.45 7.17
CA ALA A 120 16.04 3.54 6.37
C ALA A 120 17.54 3.75 6.58
N GLN A 121 18.08 3.35 7.73
CA GLN A 121 19.52 3.41 8.00
C GLN A 121 20.35 2.60 7.00
N ASP A 122 19.80 1.49 6.50
CA ASP A 122 20.49 0.51 5.67
C ASP A 122 19.98 0.45 4.22
N VAL A 123 18.82 1.06 3.94
CA VAL A 123 18.15 0.95 2.64
C VAL A 123 17.72 2.31 2.07
N SER A 124 17.72 2.39 0.72
CA SER A 124 17.39 3.61 -0.02
C SER A 124 15.93 4.05 0.18
N ILE A 125 15.66 5.36 0.12
CA ILE A 125 14.28 5.89 0.10
C ILE A 125 13.47 5.32 -1.08
N PHE A 126 14.16 5.05 -2.20
CA PHE A 126 13.54 4.51 -3.40
C PHE A 126 13.05 3.06 -3.23
N SER A 127 13.62 2.27 -2.32
CA SER A 127 13.12 0.91 -2.08
C SER A 127 11.78 0.93 -1.34
N SER A 128 11.62 1.84 -0.38
CA SER A 128 10.33 2.07 0.31
C SER A 128 9.27 2.54 -0.68
N GLN A 129 9.59 3.59 -1.46
CA GLN A 129 8.70 4.11 -2.50
C GLN A 129 8.36 3.04 -3.55
N GLY A 130 9.36 2.27 -4.00
CA GLY A 130 9.18 1.19 -4.96
C GLY A 130 8.24 0.10 -4.48
N SER A 131 8.25 -0.21 -3.17
CA SER A 131 7.34 -1.20 -2.59
C SER A 131 5.87 -0.79 -2.68
N VAL A 132 5.58 0.49 -2.43
CA VAL A 132 4.22 1.06 -2.54
C VAL A 132 3.79 1.12 -4.00
N ILE A 133 4.65 1.59 -4.92
CA ILE A 133 4.37 1.60 -6.36
C ILE A 133 4.03 0.19 -6.85
N LEU A 134 4.82 -0.81 -6.46
CA LEU A 134 4.59 -2.19 -6.86
C LEU A 134 3.26 -2.74 -6.33
N LEU A 135 2.87 -2.38 -5.10
CA LEU A 135 1.54 -2.69 -4.55
C LEU A 135 0.43 -2.08 -5.44
N LEU A 136 0.50 -0.80 -5.77
CA LEU A 136 -0.52 -0.10 -6.58
C LEU A 136 -0.63 -0.68 -7.99
N VAL A 137 0.50 -0.97 -8.62
CA VAL A 137 0.60 -1.64 -9.92
C VAL A 137 -0.08 -3.01 -9.89
N VAL A 138 0.13 -3.80 -8.85
CA VAL A 138 -0.55 -5.10 -8.72
C VAL A 138 -2.04 -4.93 -8.43
N VAL A 139 -2.46 -3.89 -7.70
CA VAL A 139 -3.89 -3.56 -7.55
C VAL A 139 -4.53 -3.27 -8.91
N LEU A 140 -3.89 -2.43 -9.75
CA LEU A 140 -4.35 -2.17 -11.13
C LEU A 140 -4.42 -3.46 -11.97
N LEU A 141 -3.38 -4.28 -11.93
CA LEU A 141 -3.32 -5.56 -12.66
C LEU A 141 -4.46 -6.51 -12.25
N MET A 142 -4.70 -6.67 -10.96
CA MET A 142 -5.74 -7.55 -10.43
C MET A 142 -7.15 -7.07 -10.79
N GLU A 143 -7.34 -5.75 -10.80
CA GLU A 143 -8.63 -5.11 -10.98
C GLU A 143 -8.95 -4.78 -12.45
N ASN A 144 -7.98 -4.94 -13.38
CA ASN A 144 -8.10 -4.67 -14.82
C ASN A 144 -9.45 -5.14 -15.41
N ARG A 145 -9.89 -6.37 -15.10
CA ARG A 145 -11.14 -6.91 -15.64
C ARG A 145 -12.41 -6.26 -15.09
N ARG A 146 -12.39 -5.76 -13.85
CA ARG A 146 -13.56 -5.15 -13.21
C ARG A 146 -13.69 -3.68 -13.57
N ARG A 147 -12.58 -2.93 -13.51
CA ARG A 147 -12.59 -1.46 -13.66
C ARG A 147 -12.02 -0.95 -14.98
N GLY A 148 -11.40 -1.81 -15.78
CA GLY A 148 -10.62 -1.41 -16.94
C GLY A 148 -9.28 -0.78 -16.55
N MET A 149 -8.41 -0.54 -17.54
CA MET A 149 -7.22 0.30 -17.35
C MET A 149 -7.46 1.72 -17.84
N PHE A 150 -8.33 1.92 -18.83
CA PHE A 150 -8.57 3.22 -19.45
C PHE A 150 -10.07 3.44 -19.72
N PHE A 151 -10.69 4.32 -18.93
CA PHE A 151 -12.11 4.67 -18.99
C PHE A 151 -13.07 3.47 -18.99
N GLY A 152 -12.80 2.47 -18.16
CA GLY A 152 -13.60 1.25 -18.07
C GLY A 152 -13.22 0.15 -19.07
N LYS A 153 -12.32 0.43 -20.04
CA LYS A 153 -11.87 -0.58 -21.00
C LYS A 153 -10.71 -1.40 -20.43
N PRO A 154 -10.80 -2.74 -20.40
CA PRO A 154 -9.72 -3.59 -19.91
C PRO A 154 -8.56 -3.65 -20.91
N ALA A 155 -7.34 -3.68 -20.40
CA ALA A 155 -6.16 -4.02 -21.17
C ALA A 155 -6.17 -5.53 -21.51
N PRO A 156 -5.57 -5.95 -22.65
CA PRO A 156 -5.57 -7.35 -23.12
C PRO A 156 -4.62 -8.26 -22.31
N ILE A 157 -4.80 -8.31 -20.99
CA ILE A 157 -3.99 -9.11 -20.08
C ILE A 157 -4.63 -10.49 -19.87
N GLY A 158 -3.83 -11.54 -20.07
CA GLY A 158 -4.29 -12.93 -19.97
C GLY A 158 -4.84 -13.30 -18.58
N ALA A 159 -5.91 -14.12 -18.56
CA ALA A 159 -6.57 -14.55 -17.32
C ALA A 159 -5.62 -15.23 -16.32
N ARG A 160 -4.63 -15.99 -16.83
CA ARG A 160 -3.62 -16.69 -16.01
C ARG A 160 -2.73 -15.71 -15.23
N VAL A 161 -2.31 -14.61 -15.88
CA VAL A 161 -1.50 -13.56 -15.25
C VAL A 161 -2.28 -12.90 -14.12
N VAL A 162 -3.53 -12.50 -14.38
CA VAL A 162 -4.40 -11.89 -13.37
C VAL A 162 -4.67 -12.86 -12.22
N ARG A 163 -4.92 -14.15 -12.49
CA ARG A 163 -5.09 -15.17 -11.44
C ARG A 163 -3.84 -15.36 -10.59
N PHE A 164 -2.66 -15.36 -11.21
CA PHE A 164 -1.39 -15.43 -10.50
C PHE A 164 -1.23 -14.24 -9.55
N ALA A 165 -1.41 -13.01 -10.05
CA ALA A 165 -1.37 -11.80 -9.23
C ALA A 165 -2.37 -11.90 -8.06
N ARG A 166 -3.63 -12.27 -8.31
CA ARG A 166 -4.65 -12.43 -7.25
C ARG A 166 -4.31 -13.53 -6.25
N ARG A 167 -3.62 -14.60 -6.65
CA ARG A 167 -3.25 -15.69 -5.73
C ARG A 167 -2.12 -15.26 -4.79
N TYR A 168 -1.15 -14.50 -5.28
CA TYR A 168 0.07 -14.18 -4.53
C TYR A 168 0.14 -12.75 -3.99
N HIS A 169 -0.81 -11.88 -4.33
CA HIS A 169 -0.80 -10.48 -3.89
C HIS A 169 -0.69 -10.34 -2.37
N GLY A 170 -1.29 -11.24 -1.58
CA GLY A 170 -1.22 -11.18 -0.12
C GLY A 170 0.21 -11.14 0.41
N TYR A 171 1.12 -11.95 -0.17
CA TYR A 171 2.53 -11.99 0.24
C TYR A 171 3.26 -10.71 -0.13
N LEU A 172 3.02 -10.20 -1.35
CA LEU A 172 3.62 -8.97 -1.83
C LEU A 172 3.10 -7.75 -1.06
N PHE A 173 1.80 -7.70 -0.79
CA PHE A 173 1.15 -6.58 -0.12
C PHE A 173 1.52 -6.53 1.35
N SER A 174 1.59 -7.69 2.01
CA SER A 174 2.11 -7.74 3.38
C SER A 174 3.58 -7.32 3.42
N TRP A 175 4.40 -7.73 2.45
CA TRP A 175 5.78 -7.25 2.34
C TRP A 175 5.86 -5.73 2.18
N ALA A 176 5.19 -5.16 1.18
CA ALA A 176 5.21 -3.72 0.96
C ALA A 176 4.71 -2.94 2.19
N ALA A 177 3.64 -3.43 2.84
CA ALA A 177 3.08 -2.81 4.02
C ALA A 177 4.02 -2.90 5.24
N VAL A 178 4.51 -4.09 5.58
CA VAL A 178 5.39 -4.29 6.75
C VAL A 178 6.75 -3.63 6.54
N TYR A 179 7.28 -3.68 5.31
CA TYR A 179 8.54 -3.01 4.97
C TYR A 179 8.44 -1.51 5.13
N THR A 180 7.43 -0.87 4.54
CA THR A 180 7.19 0.58 4.68
C THR A 180 6.92 0.94 6.14
N PHE A 181 6.18 0.07 6.87
CA PHE A 181 5.86 0.28 8.28
C PHE A 181 7.11 0.35 9.17
N TRP A 182 8.11 -0.52 8.94
CA TRP A 182 9.38 -0.53 9.70
C TRP A 182 10.48 0.33 9.08
N TYR A 183 10.26 0.90 7.89
CA TYR A 183 11.28 1.67 7.20
C TYR A 183 11.66 2.93 7.98
N HIS A 184 10.66 3.61 8.55
CA HIS A 184 10.80 4.90 9.22
C HIS A 184 10.65 4.76 10.75
N PRO A 185 11.35 5.57 11.56
CA PRO A 185 10.93 5.80 12.95
C PRO A 185 9.45 6.20 13.05
N MET A 186 8.81 5.90 14.17
CA MET A 186 7.48 6.43 14.53
C MET A 186 7.48 7.92 14.91
N GLU A 187 7.92 8.76 13.98
CA GLU A 187 7.95 10.20 14.09
C GLU A 187 6.56 10.86 14.08
N ALA A 188 6.45 12.02 14.72
CA ALA A 188 5.16 12.70 14.94
C ALA A 188 4.92 13.94 14.05
N THR A 189 5.67 14.06 12.96
CA THR A 189 5.38 15.06 11.92
C THR A 189 4.08 14.72 11.16
N SER A 190 3.45 15.70 10.52
CA SER A 190 2.13 15.53 9.88
C SER A 190 2.10 14.43 8.81
N GLY A 191 3.12 14.33 7.98
CA GLY A 191 3.27 13.30 6.94
C GLY A 191 3.54 11.91 7.50
N HIS A 192 4.25 11.81 8.62
CA HIS A 192 4.41 10.54 9.34
C HIS A 192 3.08 10.12 9.95
N LEU A 193 2.35 11.01 10.63
CA LEU A 193 1.08 10.66 11.27
C LEU A 193 0.02 10.19 10.27
N ILE A 194 -0.17 10.91 9.16
CA ILE A 194 -1.09 10.46 8.11
C ILE A 194 -0.60 9.17 7.44
N GLY A 195 0.73 9.01 7.31
CA GLY A 195 1.37 7.80 6.83
C GLY A 195 1.06 6.61 7.73
N PHE A 196 1.34 6.71 9.02
CA PHE A 196 1.04 5.67 10.00
C PHE A 196 -0.44 5.34 10.07
N PHE A 197 -1.31 6.36 10.06
CA PHE A 197 -2.75 6.11 9.97
C PHE A 197 -3.07 5.24 8.75
N TYR A 198 -2.57 5.61 7.56
CA TYR A 198 -2.77 4.83 6.35
C TYR A 198 -2.15 3.42 6.42
N MET A 199 -0.95 3.29 6.97
CA MET A 199 -0.29 2.00 7.18
C MET A 199 -1.12 1.09 8.10
N PHE A 200 -1.69 1.62 9.18
CA PHE A 200 -2.58 0.85 10.06
C PHE A 200 -3.85 0.41 9.32
N LEU A 201 -4.40 1.23 8.42
CA LEU A 201 -5.52 0.80 7.57
C LEU A 201 -5.12 -0.31 6.58
N LEU A 202 -3.89 -0.29 6.05
CA LEU A 202 -3.35 -1.35 5.19
C LEU A 202 -3.09 -2.64 5.96
N LEU A 203 -2.54 -2.57 7.18
CA LEU A 203 -2.35 -3.74 8.06
C LEU A 203 -3.70 -4.32 8.52
N LEU A 204 -4.69 -3.47 8.78
CA LEU A 204 -6.08 -3.88 8.98
C LEU A 204 -6.60 -4.62 7.74
N GLN A 205 -6.52 -4.02 6.55
CA GLN A 205 -6.94 -4.66 5.30
C GLN A 205 -6.25 -6.00 5.06
N GLY A 206 -4.94 -6.08 5.35
CA GLY A 206 -4.14 -7.29 5.29
C GLY A 206 -4.64 -8.36 6.27
N SER A 207 -5.02 -7.98 7.48
CA SER A 207 -5.55 -8.90 8.51
C SER A 207 -6.92 -9.47 8.18
N LEU A 208 -7.68 -8.82 7.28
CA LEU A 208 -9.05 -9.18 6.93
C LEU A 208 -9.16 -10.19 5.78
N PHE A 209 -8.06 -10.84 5.35
CA PHE A 209 -8.08 -11.82 4.25
C PHE A 209 -9.22 -12.84 4.40
N LEU A 210 -9.79 -13.27 3.27
CA LEU A 210 -10.94 -14.19 3.22
C LEU A 210 -12.21 -13.70 3.94
N THR A 211 -12.39 -12.38 4.08
CA THR A 211 -13.65 -11.79 4.58
C THR A 211 -14.36 -10.97 3.52
N ARG A 212 -15.65 -10.69 3.73
CA ARG A 212 -16.41 -9.72 2.93
C ARG A 212 -15.93 -8.28 3.14
N ALA A 213 -15.30 -7.96 4.27
CA ALA A 213 -14.70 -6.66 4.51
C ALA A 213 -13.49 -6.42 3.58
N HIS A 214 -12.60 -7.41 3.46
CA HIS A 214 -11.41 -7.32 2.61
C HIS A 214 -11.72 -7.16 1.11
N THR A 215 -12.86 -7.67 0.66
CA THR A 215 -13.32 -7.54 -0.74
C THR A 215 -14.34 -6.41 -0.94
N ASN A 216 -14.57 -5.58 0.08
CA ASN A 216 -15.50 -4.46 -0.02
C ASN A 216 -14.93 -3.38 -0.94
N ARG A 217 -15.60 -3.16 -2.07
CA ARG A 217 -15.14 -2.24 -3.13
C ARG A 217 -15.03 -0.78 -2.71
N ARG A 218 -15.89 -0.32 -1.79
CA ARG A 218 -15.85 1.05 -1.29
C ARG A 218 -14.65 1.21 -0.36
N TRP A 219 -14.43 0.23 0.51
CA TRP A 219 -13.28 0.20 1.41
C TRP A 219 -11.95 0.13 0.65
N THR A 220 -11.80 -0.78 -0.32
CA THR A 220 -10.56 -0.84 -1.11
C THR A 220 -10.34 0.45 -1.89
N LEU A 221 -11.40 1.06 -2.44
CA LEU A 221 -11.27 2.37 -3.10
C LEU A 221 -10.83 3.47 -2.12
N THR A 222 -11.33 3.48 -0.88
CA THR A 222 -10.90 4.41 0.17
C THR A 222 -9.40 4.28 0.43
N LEU A 223 -8.88 3.05 0.54
CA LEU A 223 -7.44 2.80 0.72
C LEU A 223 -6.64 3.28 -0.48
N GLU A 224 -7.10 2.98 -1.70
CA GLU A 224 -6.46 3.43 -2.92
C GLU A 224 -6.39 4.97 -3.03
N LEU A 225 -7.44 5.68 -2.61
CA LEU A 225 -7.49 7.14 -2.61
C LEU A 225 -6.67 7.78 -1.46
N ALA A 226 -6.49 7.07 -0.34
CA ALA A 226 -5.69 7.57 0.77
C ALA A 226 -4.22 7.80 0.38
N VAL A 227 -3.72 7.09 -0.63
CA VAL A 227 -2.40 7.34 -1.23
C VAL A 227 -2.27 8.76 -1.76
N ALA A 228 -3.32 9.29 -2.42
CA ALA A 228 -3.29 10.64 -2.94
C ALA A 228 -3.11 11.66 -1.82
N VAL A 229 -3.78 11.46 -0.68
CA VAL A 229 -3.65 12.33 0.50
C VAL A 229 -2.25 12.21 1.10
N HIS A 230 -1.80 10.98 1.39
CA HIS A 230 -0.51 10.75 2.02
C HIS A 230 0.66 11.22 1.15
N GLY A 231 0.70 10.82 -0.13
CA GLY A 231 1.77 11.20 -1.06
C GLY A 231 1.84 12.72 -1.30
N THR A 232 0.69 13.40 -1.30
CA THR A 232 0.65 14.87 -1.37
C THR A 232 1.26 15.50 -0.14
N LEU A 233 0.90 15.03 1.07
CA LEU A 233 1.43 15.57 2.31
C LEU A 233 2.93 15.34 2.46
N VAL A 234 3.43 14.16 2.07
CA VAL A 234 4.88 13.90 2.01
C VAL A 234 5.56 14.87 1.05
N ALA A 235 4.99 15.08 -0.14
CA ALA A 235 5.56 16.01 -1.12
C ALA A 235 5.57 17.48 -0.63
N VAL A 236 4.53 17.91 0.10
CA VAL A 236 4.49 19.23 0.74
C VAL A 236 5.55 19.33 1.84
N MET A 237 5.72 18.29 2.65
CA MET A 237 6.73 18.31 3.70
C MET A 237 8.17 18.32 3.18
N SER A 238 8.44 17.57 2.11
CA SER A 238 9.78 17.48 1.55
C SER A 238 10.15 18.69 0.68
N GLY A 239 9.19 19.25 -0.05
CA GLY A 239 9.45 20.30 -1.04
C GLY A 239 8.79 21.65 -0.74
N GLY A 240 8.05 21.77 0.36
CA GLY A 240 7.28 22.95 0.71
C GLY A 240 6.06 23.21 -0.20
N PRO A 241 5.39 24.37 0.00
CA PRO A 241 4.22 24.76 -0.80
C PRO A 241 4.48 24.93 -2.29
N ASP A 242 5.73 25.21 -2.68
CA ASP A 242 6.17 25.37 -4.07
C ASP A 242 6.72 24.08 -4.68
N GLY A 243 6.81 23.01 -3.89
CA GLY A 243 7.28 21.71 -4.32
C GLY A 243 6.35 21.01 -5.31
N ILE A 244 6.70 19.75 -5.59
CA ILE A 244 6.05 18.89 -6.59
C ILE A 244 4.73 18.24 -6.10
N TRP A 245 4.12 18.74 -5.02
CA TRP A 245 2.89 18.17 -4.48
C TRP A 245 1.72 18.14 -5.49
N PRO A 246 1.53 19.09 -6.44
CA PRO A 246 0.46 18.96 -7.41
C PRO A 246 0.66 17.78 -8.36
N MET A 247 1.91 17.43 -8.70
CA MET A 247 2.20 16.23 -9.48
C MET A 247 1.72 14.98 -8.75
N PHE A 248 1.94 14.89 -7.44
CA PHE A 248 1.47 13.76 -6.62
C PHE A 248 -0.05 13.75 -6.48
N LEU A 249 -0.66 14.86 -6.08
CA LEU A 249 -2.11 14.95 -5.89
C LEU A 249 -2.85 14.61 -7.18
N PHE A 250 -2.60 15.37 -8.24
CA PHE A 250 -3.29 15.20 -9.50
C PHE A 250 -2.84 13.95 -10.23
N GLY A 251 -1.61 13.47 -10.04
CA GLY A 251 -1.17 12.20 -10.62
C GLY A 251 -1.98 11.01 -10.10
N PHE A 252 -2.12 10.89 -8.77
CA PHE A 252 -2.95 9.84 -8.16
C PHE A 252 -4.45 10.03 -8.45
N LEU A 253 -4.96 11.26 -8.41
CA LEU A 253 -6.34 11.53 -8.81
C LEU A 253 -6.58 11.26 -10.30
N GLY A 254 -5.55 11.40 -11.14
CA GLY A 254 -5.56 11.02 -12.54
C GLY A 254 -5.79 9.52 -12.72
N VAL A 255 -5.09 8.68 -11.94
CA VAL A 255 -5.34 7.22 -11.90
C VAL A 255 -6.77 6.92 -11.43
N PHE A 256 -7.29 7.67 -10.46
CA PHE A 256 -8.67 7.53 -10.01
C PHE A 256 -9.68 7.83 -11.12
N VAL A 257 -9.54 8.97 -11.78
CA VAL A 257 -10.43 9.42 -12.86
C VAL A 257 -10.33 8.49 -14.06
N ILE A 258 -9.13 8.09 -14.49
CA ILE A 258 -8.96 7.27 -15.70
C ILE A 258 -9.36 5.80 -15.44
N THR A 259 -9.12 5.28 -14.24
CA THR A 259 -9.21 3.85 -13.95
C THR A 259 -10.18 3.51 -12.81
N GLN A 260 -9.93 3.99 -11.60
CA GLN A 260 -10.54 3.42 -10.38
C GLN A 260 -12.05 3.71 -10.28
N MET A 261 -12.49 4.91 -10.66
CA MET A 261 -13.89 5.34 -10.53
C MET A 261 -14.86 4.50 -11.38
N HIS A 262 -14.36 3.85 -12.43
CA HIS A 262 -15.16 3.03 -13.35
C HIS A 262 -15.58 1.68 -12.75
N GLY A 263 -14.93 1.23 -11.66
CA GLY A 263 -15.24 -0.05 -11.01
C GLY A 263 -16.32 0.00 -9.91
N VAL A 264 -16.73 1.19 -9.47
CA VAL A 264 -17.60 1.36 -8.28
C VAL A 264 -19.06 1.71 -8.59
N GLY A 265 -19.45 1.71 -9.87
CA GLY A 265 -20.86 1.86 -10.27
C GLY A 265 -21.40 3.29 -10.22
N LEU A 266 -20.53 4.31 -10.28
CA LEU A 266 -20.95 5.72 -10.38
C LEU A 266 -21.77 5.94 -11.67
N THR A 267 -22.75 6.84 -11.62
CA THR A 267 -23.52 7.26 -12.80
C THR A 267 -22.62 8.02 -13.77
N ARG A 268 -23.02 8.11 -15.05
CA ARG A 268 -22.28 8.85 -16.08
C ARG A 268 -22.10 10.32 -15.69
N GLY A 269 -23.13 10.95 -15.14
CA GLY A 269 -23.07 12.35 -14.68
C GLY A 269 -22.01 12.56 -13.62
N VAL A 270 -21.99 11.73 -12.57
CA VAL A 270 -21.00 11.84 -11.48
C VAL A 270 -19.57 11.67 -12.00
N ARG A 271 -19.33 10.73 -12.93
CA ARG A 271 -18.01 10.54 -13.54
C ARG A 271 -17.55 11.78 -14.31
N TRP A 272 -18.44 12.40 -15.09
CA TRP A 272 -18.13 13.65 -15.79
C TRP A 272 -17.87 14.80 -14.82
N SER A 273 -18.68 14.95 -13.78
CA SER A 273 -18.46 15.97 -12.75
C SER A 273 -17.10 15.80 -12.06
N LEU A 274 -16.72 14.58 -11.71
CA LEU A 274 -15.40 14.28 -11.13
C LEU A 274 -14.27 14.59 -12.12
N GLY A 275 -14.42 14.21 -13.40
CA GLY A 275 -13.44 14.50 -14.45
C GLY A 275 -13.26 16.00 -14.70
N LEU A 276 -14.35 16.76 -14.74
CA LEU A 276 -14.34 18.22 -14.89
C LEU A 276 -13.73 18.90 -13.66
N ALA A 277 -14.10 18.47 -12.45
CA ALA A 277 -13.53 19.00 -11.21
C ALA A 277 -12.02 18.72 -11.13
N TYR A 278 -11.59 17.53 -11.54
CA TYR A 278 -10.18 17.18 -11.64
C TYR A 278 -9.42 18.08 -12.62
N ALA A 279 -9.93 18.24 -13.85
CA ALA A 279 -9.28 19.05 -14.87
C ALA A 279 -9.22 20.53 -14.47
N PHE A 280 -10.33 21.07 -13.97
CA PHE A 280 -10.41 22.43 -13.46
C PHE A 280 -9.46 22.64 -12.27
N GLY A 281 -9.45 21.73 -11.29
CA GLY A 281 -8.56 21.82 -10.14
C GLY A 281 -7.08 21.80 -10.53
N ALA A 282 -6.69 20.94 -11.47
CA ALA A 282 -5.31 20.89 -11.97
C ALA A 282 -4.93 22.20 -12.66
N LEU A 283 -5.76 22.68 -13.58
CA LEU A 283 -5.51 23.95 -14.30
C LEU A 283 -5.49 25.16 -13.36
N LEU A 284 -6.39 25.19 -12.37
CA LEU A 284 -6.44 26.26 -11.37
C LEU A 284 -5.16 26.28 -10.54
N VAL A 285 -4.74 25.14 -9.98
CA VAL A 285 -3.53 25.08 -9.14
C VAL A 285 -2.28 25.48 -9.93
N TYR A 286 -2.09 24.93 -11.13
CA TYR A 286 -0.93 25.27 -11.96
C TYR A 286 -1.01 26.70 -12.51
N GLY A 287 -2.22 27.21 -12.79
CA GLY A 287 -2.44 28.61 -13.18
C GLY A 287 -2.12 29.60 -12.07
N LEU A 288 -2.55 29.32 -10.83
CA LEU A 288 -2.24 30.13 -9.64
C LEU A 288 -0.74 30.13 -9.32
N ARG A 289 -0.01 29.09 -9.74
CA ARG A 289 1.45 29.00 -9.64
C ARG A 289 2.19 29.67 -10.81
N HIS A 290 1.47 30.23 -11.79
CA HIS A 290 2.05 30.74 -13.03
C HIS A 290 2.87 29.71 -13.83
N ASP A 291 2.58 28.41 -13.69
CA ASP A 291 3.26 27.31 -14.37
C ASP A 291 2.25 26.38 -15.06
N LEU A 292 1.54 26.90 -16.07
CA LEU A 292 0.60 26.08 -16.84
C LEU A 292 1.27 24.92 -17.58
N SER A 293 2.54 25.08 -17.99
CA SER A 293 3.35 24.02 -18.58
C SER A 293 3.55 22.83 -17.64
N GLY A 294 3.65 23.09 -16.34
CA GLY A 294 3.81 22.09 -15.30
C GLY A 294 2.67 21.09 -15.21
N VAL A 295 1.47 21.41 -15.73
CA VAL A 295 0.32 20.49 -15.73
C VAL A 295 0.63 19.18 -16.45
N LEU A 296 1.58 19.17 -17.39
CA LEU A 296 2.04 17.96 -18.07
C LEU A 296 2.68 16.95 -17.11
N ALA A 297 3.24 17.40 -15.98
CA ALA A 297 3.81 16.52 -14.97
C ALA A 297 2.77 15.60 -14.32
N VAL A 298 1.49 16.00 -14.30
CA VAL A 298 0.39 15.20 -13.77
C VAL A 298 0.27 13.84 -14.47
N GLY A 299 0.62 13.76 -15.75
CA GLY A 299 0.60 12.50 -16.51
C GLY A 299 1.68 11.49 -16.09
N ARG A 300 2.70 11.90 -15.31
CA ARG A 300 3.85 11.04 -14.98
C ARG A 300 3.47 9.84 -14.12
N ILE A 301 2.69 10.04 -13.07
CA ILE A 301 2.28 8.95 -12.17
C ILE A 301 1.42 7.91 -12.92
N PRO A 302 0.33 8.27 -13.62
CA PRO A 302 -0.42 7.32 -14.43
C PRO A 302 0.44 6.61 -15.48
N ALA A 303 1.33 7.34 -16.17
CA ALA A 303 2.21 6.76 -17.18
C ALA A 303 3.15 5.70 -16.59
N ILE A 304 3.80 6.01 -15.45
CA ILE A 304 4.69 5.08 -14.74
C ILE A 304 3.91 3.86 -14.27
N GLU A 305 2.76 4.03 -13.62
CA GLU A 305 1.96 2.91 -13.14
C GLU A 305 1.49 2.01 -14.27
N TYR A 306 1.00 2.56 -15.39
CA TYR A 306 0.55 1.76 -16.52
C TYR A 306 1.69 1.04 -17.24
N LEU A 307 2.85 1.69 -17.38
CA LEU A 307 4.05 1.06 -17.90
C LEU A 307 4.46 -0.11 -17.01
N LEU A 308 4.49 0.08 -15.70
CA LEU A 308 4.85 -0.97 -14.74
C LEU A 308 3.82 -2.10 -14.70
N VAL A 309 2.52 -1.83 -14.92
CA VAL A 309 1.52 -2.89 -15.13
C VAL A 309 1.87 -3.73 -16.35
N ALA A 310 2.24 -3.11 -17.48
CA ALA A 310 2.62 -3.83 -18.69
C ALA A 310 3.88 -4.67 -18.48
N VAL A 311 4.93 -4.08 -17.87
CA VAL A 311 6.19 -4.78 -17.53
C VAL A 311 5.91 -5.97 -16.62
N LEU A 312 5.20 -5.77 -15.52
CA LEU A 312 4.91 -6.83 -14.56
C LEU A 312 4.03 -7.94 -15.16
N ALA A 313 3.02 -7.57 -15.95
CA ALA A 313 2.20 -8.54 -16.66
C ALA A 313 3.02 -9.38 -17.64
N GLY A 314 3.97 -8.75 -18.35
CA GLY A 314 4.92 -9.42 -19.23
C GLY A 314 5.85 -10.39 -18.47
N MET A 315 6.41 -9.96 -17.34
CA MET A 315 7.27 -10.80 -16.48
C MET A 315 6.53 -12.02 -15.95
N ILE A 316 5.31 -11.85 -15.43
CA ILE A 316 4.47 -12.96 -14.95
C ILE A 316 4.12 -13.89 -16.10
N TRP A 317 3.73 -13.35 -17.25
CA TRP A 317 3.42 -14.15 -18.44
C TRP A 317 4.62 -15.00 -18.88
N LEU A 318 5.82 -14.39 -18.92
CA LEU A 318 7.05 -15.08 -19.31
C LEU A 318 7.39 -16.20 -18.34
N GLY A 319 7.33 -15.96 -17.03
CA GLY A 319 7.53 -17.00 -16.02
C GLY A 319 6.55 -18.16 -16.16
N LEU A 320 5.27 -17.87 -16.41
CA LEU A 320 4.25 -18.89 -16.66
C LEU A 320 4.48 -19.65 -17.98
N ALA A 321 4.99 -19.00 -19.01
CA ALA A 321 5.32 -19.64 -20.29
C ALA A 321 6.53 -20.58 -20.16
N VAL A 322 7.59 -20.15 -19.46
CA VAL A 322 8.79 -20.95 -19.19
C VAL A 322 8.43 -22.18 -18.36
N THR A 323 7.72 -22.01 -17.25
CA THR A 323 7.27 -23.14 -16.41
C THR A 323 6.37 -24.12 -17.15
N LYS A 324 5.54 -23.66 -18.10
CA LYS A 324 4.77 -24.56 -18.97
C LYS A 324 5.69 -25.37 -19.90
N ARG A 325 6.74 -24.77 -20.46
CA ARG A 325 7.69 -25.45 -21.36
C ARG A 325 8.59 -26.44 -20.64
N LEU A 326 8.94 -26.17 -19.38
CA LEU A 326 9.81 -27.04 -18.57
C LEU A 326 9.07 -28.24 -17.95
N ARG A 327 7.73 -28.24 -17.91
CA ARG A 327 6.94 -29.39 -17.47
C ARG A 327 6.73 -30.33 -18.66
N SER A 328 7.36 -31.51 -18.62
CA SER A 328 7.13 -32.58 -19.62
C SER A 328 5.67 -33.03 -19.64
N PRO A 329 5.15 -33.50 -20.80
CA PRO A 329 3.77 -34.00 -20.95
C PRO A 329 3.36 -35.08 -19.93
N ASP A 330 4.32 -35.88 -19.44
CA ASP A 330 4.05 -37.05 -18.58
C ASP A 330 3.52 -36.69 -17.18
N GLN A 331 3.77 -35.49 -16.66
CA GLN A 331 3.26 -35.07 -15.33
C GLN A 331 1.81 -34.56 -15.35
N VAL A 332 1.18 -34.44 -16.52
CA VAL A 332 -0.22 -34.00 -16.66
C VAL A 332 -1.18 -35.18 -16.50
N HIS A 333 -0.76 -36.39 -16.87
CA HIS A 333 -1.61 -37.59 -16.82
C HIS A 333 -1.84 -38.08 -15.37
N ASP A 334 -0.81 -38.06 -14.52
CA ASP A 334 -0.91 -38.59 -13.14
C ASP A 334 -1.81 -37.76 -12.20
N ARG A 335 -2.09 -36.49 -12.51
CA ARG A 335 -2.94 -35.64 -11.66
C ARG A 335 -4.42 -35.60 -12.04
N GLU A 336 -4.78 -36.07 -13.24
CA GLU A 336 -6.19 -36.22 -13.64
C GLU A 336 -6.78 -37.56 -13.21
N VAL A 337 -5.94 -38.54 -12.84
CA VAL A 337 -6.37 -39.84 -12.29
C VAL A 337 -6.57 -39.81 -10.77
N GLU A 338 -6.06 -38.78 -10.07
CA GLU A 338 -6.15 -38.63 -8.60
C GLU A 338 -7.14 -37.54 -8.11
N GLN A 339 -7.97 -36.95 -8.98
CA GLN A 339 -9.09 -36.07 -8.59
C GLN A 339 -10.45 -36.70 -8.82
#